data_AF-A0A9X1ZGE5-F1
#
_entry.id   AF-A0A9X1ZGE5-F1
#
_cell.length_a   1.000
_cell.length_b   1.000
_cell.length_c   1.000
_cell.angle_alpha   90.00
_cell.angle_beta   90.00
_cell.angle_gamma   90.00
#
_symmetry.space_group_name_H-M   'P 1'
#
loop_
_entity.id
_entity.type
_entity.pdbx_description
1 polymer ?
#
loop_
_entity_poly.entity_id
_entity_poly.type
_entity_poly.pdbx_seq_one_letter_code
_entity_poly.pdbx_strand_id
1 'polypeptide(L)'
;MALLNTKEIRIHEDIGQSWQEIVNLISEISAIPATLIMRLHSYELEVFTRSQTAHNPYTAKERESIGIGLYCEAVINGRKELIVNNALEDPNWCNNPDIKLGMIAYFGMPLHWPNGDIFGTICMLDNQPQQFDNPTKQLLRRFQAIIETDLNKVYQQAKLANENQILSQKLAEQTRELEKLRSNSPWLSQKPSA
;
A
#
# COMPACT_ATOMS: atom_id res chain seq x y z
N MET A 1 -10.99 -2.40 20.13
CA MET A 1 -11.23 -1.96 18.74
C MET A 1 -10.86 -3.11 17.84
N ALA A 2 -11.73 -3.54 16.91
CA ALA A 2 -11.31 -4.49 15.89
C ALA A 2 -10.21 -3.83 15.05
N LEU A 3 -9.06 -4.49 14.92
CA LEU A 3 -7.98 -4.03 14.05
C LEU A 3 -8.48 -4.10 12.61
N LEU A 4 -8.36 -3.00 11.87
CA LEU A 4 -8.69 -2.99 10.45
C LEU A 4 -7.77 -3.96 9.71
N ASN A 5 -8.32 -4.76 8.81
CA ASN A 5 -7.51 -5.55 7.89
C ASN A 5 -6.94 -4.62 6.80
N THR A 6 -5.70 -4.18 6.96
CA THR A 6 -5.02 -3.25 6.05
C THR A 6 -4.92 -3.78 4.61
N LYS A 7 -4.92 -5.10 4.43
CA LYS A 7 -4.89 -5.73 3.10
C LYS A 7 -6.15 -5.48 2.28
N GLU A 8 -7.29 -5.32 2.95
CA GLU A 8 -8.60 -5.09 2.32
C GLU A 8 -8.89 -3.62 2.05
N ILE A 9 -8.10 -2.71 2.63
CA ILE A 9 -8.27 -1.27 2.42
C ILE A 9 -7.99 -0.95 0.95
N ARG A 10 -8.96 -0.30 0.30
CA ARG A 10 -8.84 0.16 -1.09
C ARG A 10 -8.17 1.53 -1.11
N ILE A 11 -7.21 1.69 -2.01
CA ILE A 11 -6.65 3.00 -2.32
C ILE A 11 -7.61 3.68 -3.30
N HIS A 12 -7.97 4.92 -3.02
CA HIS A 12 -8.84 5.70 -3.88
C HIS A 12 -8.14 6.02 -5.22
N GLU A 13 -8.93 6.15 -6.28
CA GLU A 13 -8.42 6.32 -7.64
C GLU A 13 -7.59 7.59 -7.80
N ASP A 14 -8.01 8.70 -7.17
CA ASP A 14 -7.29 9.98 -7.16
C ASP A 14 -5.90 9.87 -6.51
N ILE A 15 -5.80 9.16 -5.39
CA ILE A 15 -4.52 8.87 -4.73
C ILE A 15 -3.65 7.98 -5.62
N GLY A 16 -4.25 6.95 -6.22
CA GLY A 16 -3.55 6.06 -7.16
C GLY A 16 -3.00 6.82 -8.38
N GLN A 17 -3.76 7.75 -8.94
CA GLN A 17 -3.34 8.62 -10.04
C GLN A 17 -2.21 9.56 -9.61
N SER A 18 -2.30 10.17 -8.43
CA SER A 18 -1.21 11.00 -7.90
C SER A 18 0.09 10.21 -7.72
N TRP A 19 0.02 8.98 -7.21
CA TRP A 19 1.18 8.11 -7.10
C TRP A 19 1.74 7.67 -8.46
N GLN A 20 0.88 7.51 -9.46
CA GLN A 20 1.28 7.22 -10.83
C GLN A 20 2.08 8.40 -11.44
N GLU A 21 1.67 9.64 -11.20
CA GLU A 21 2.43 10.83 -11.61
C GLU A 21 3.78 10.90 -10.88
N ILE A 22 3.81 10.61 -9.57
CA ILE A 22 5.03 10.58 -8.77
C ILE A 22 6.06 9.59 -9.34
N VAL A 23 5.67 8.35 -9.63
CA VAL A 23 6.63 7.36 -10.17
C VAL A 23 7.14 7.73 -11.56
N ASN A 24 6.33 8.41 -12.37
CA ASN A 24 6.78 8.96 -13.65
C ASN A 24 7.85 10.05 -13.45
N LEU A 25 7.59 11.02 -12.56
CA LEU A 25 8.52 12.11 -12.26
C LEU A 25 9.83 11.62 -11.64
N ILE A 26 9.79 10.63 -10.75
CA ILE A 26 10.99 10.04 -10.16
C ILE A 26 11.88 9.45 -11.26
N SER A 27 11.30 8.66 -12.16
CA SER A 27 12.03 8.06 -13.28
C SER A 27 12.59 9.11 -14.24
N GLU A 28 11.85 10.17 -14.53
CA GLU A 28 12.31 11.26 -15.39
C GLU A 28 13.49 12.03 -14.78
N ILE A 29 13.38 12.43 -13.50
CA ILE A 29 14.40 13.22 -12.81
C ILE A 29 15.68 12.41 -12.56
N SER A 30 15.54 11.13 -12.21
CA SER A 30 16.67 10.26 -11.88
C SER A 30 17.30 9.58 -13.11
N ALA A 31 16.65 9.68 -14.27
CA ALA A 31 16.97 8.93 -15.48
C ALA A 31 17.00 7.40 -15.30
N ILE A 32 16.33 6.88 -14.26
CA ILE A 32 16.20 5.44 -14.00
C ILE A 32 14.93 4.91 -14.70
N PRO A 33 15.01 3.83 -15.49
CA PRO A 33 13.90 3.41 -16.33
C PRO A 33 12.68 2.94 -15.55
N ALA A 34 12.85 2.10 -14.52
CA ALA A 34 11.71 1.53 -13.79
C ALA A 34 11.61 2.11 -12.38
N THR A 35 10.55 2.85 -12.09
CA THR A 35 10.15 3.22 -10.72
C THR A 35 8.79 2.61 -10.44
N LEU A 36 8.66 1.85 -9.36
CA LEU A 36 7.45 1.09 -9.05
C LEU A 36 6.97 1.38 -7.63
N ILE A 37 5.65 1.31 -7.44
CA ILE A 37 5.06 1.00 -6.14
C ILE A 37 4.55 -0.42 -6.21
N MET A 38 5.11 -1.29 -5.37
CA MET A 38 4.65 -2.65 -5.20
C MET A 38 3.69 -2.70 -4.02
N ARG A 39 2.54 -3.37 -4.18
CA ARG A 39 1.58 -3.61 -3.10
C ARG A 39 1.68 -5.06 -2.64
N LEU A 40 1.83 -5.24 -1.34
CA LEU A 40 1.86 -6.55 -0.70
C LEU A 40 0.43 -7.04 -0.44
N HIS A 41 0.13 -8.23 -0.96
CA HIS A 41 -1.04 -9.03 -0.61
C HIS A 41 -0.62 -10.16 0.33
N SER A 42 -1.53 -11.09 0.63
CA SER A 42 -1.19 -12.19 1.56
C SER A 42 -0.09 -13.12 1.08
N TYR A 43 -0.01 -13.38 -0.23
CA TYR A 43 0.96 -14.32 -0.82
C TYR A 43 1.54 -13.80 -2.15
N GLU A 44 1.26 -12.56 -2.51
CA GLU A 44 1.58 -11.98 -3.81
C GLU A 44 2.07 -10.55 -3.65
N LEU A 45 2.93 -10.13 -4.58
CA LEU A 45 3.29 -8.74 -4.78
C LEU A 45 2.69 -8.26 -6.10
N GLU A 46 1.93 -7.19 -6.03
CA GLU A 46 1.29 -6.56 -7.18
C GLU A 46 2.10 -5.32 -7.61
N VAL A 47 2.33 -5.16 -8.90
CA VAL A 47 2.79 -3.89 -9.48
C VAL A 47 1.62 -2.89 -9.42
N PHE A 48 1.53 -2.12 -8.34
CA PHE A 48 0.41 -1.21 -8.10
C PHE A 48 0.50 0.04 -9.00
N THR A 49 1.68 0.66 -9.05
CA THR A 49 2.00 1.69 -10.04
C THR A 49 3.37 1.44 -10.65
N ARG A 50 3.57 1.91 -11.88
CA ARG A 50 4.85 1.81 -12.59
C ARG A 50 5.13 3.07 -13.38
N SER A 51 6.39 3.48 -13.46
CA SER A 51 6.80 4.54 -14.37
C SER A 51 6.49 4.18 -15.82
N GLN A 52 6.06 5.15 -16.62
CA GLN A 52 5.69 4.97 -18.02
C GLN A 52 6.86 5.31 -18.95
N THR A 53 8.05 4.80 -18.65
CA THR A 53 9.23 4.93 -19.52
C THR A 53 9.28 3.80 -20.56
N ALA A 54 10.04 4.00 -21.64
CA ALA A 54 10.18 3.00 -22.71
C ALA A 54 10.91 1.71 -22.28
N HIS A 55 11.72 1.77 -21.22
CA HIS A 55 12.57 0.66 -20.77
C HIS A 55 12.10 0.04 -19.44
N ASN A 56 10.88 0.33 -19.02
CA ASN A 56 10.26 -0.33 -17.87
C ASN A 56 9.60 -1.65 -18.33
N PRO A 57 10.12 -2.83 -17.92
CA PRO A 57 9.59 -4.13 -18.38
C PRO A 57 8.32 -4.58 -17.64
N TYR A 58 7.95 -3.91 -16.55
CA TYR A 58 6.87 -4.35 -15.67
C TYR A 58 5.49 -3.95 -16.21
N THR A 59 4.48 -4.80 -15.95
CA THR A 59 3.09 -4.50 -16.32
C THR A 59 2.27 -4.10 -15.09
N ALA A 60 1.46 -3.04 -15.18
CA ALA A 60 0.60 -2.64 -14.07
C ALA A 60 -0.43 -3.75 -13.76
N LYS A 61 -0.71 -3.98 -12.48
CA LYS A 61 -1.56 -5.05 -11.93
C LYS A 61 -1.01 -6.47 -12.11
N GLU A 62 0.17 -6.64 -12.70
CA GLU A 62 0.86 -7.92 -12.69
C GLU A 62 1.17 -8.34 -11.26
N ARG A 63 1.11 -9.63 -10.99
CA ARG A 63 1.29 -10.20 -9.66
C ARG A 63 2.27 -11.34 -9.71
N GLU A 64 3.17 -11.34 -8.74
CA GLU A 64 4.15 -12.40 -8.56
C GLU A 64 3.99 -13.02 -7.17
N SER A 65 4.21 -14.33 -7.09
CA SER A 65 4.19 -15.04 -5.81
C SER A 65 5.39 -14.63 -4.95
N ILE A 66 5.17 -14.42 -3.66
CA ILE A 66 6.27 -14.19 -2.71
C ILE A 66 7.03 -15.50 -2.44
N GLY A 67 8.29 -15.40 -2.00
CA GLY A 67 9.14 -16.53 -1.67
C GLY A 67 10.06 -16.98 -2.81
N ILE A 68 10.18 -16.17 -3.87
CA ILE A 68 11.06 -16.46 -5.02
C ILE A 68 12.35 -15.64 -5.00
N GLY A 69 12.54 -14.78 -3.98
CA GLY A 69 13.76 -14.03 -3.77
C GLY A 69 13.81 -12.69 -4.51
N LEU A 70 12.66 -12.04 -4.72
CA LEU A 70 12.61 -10.69 -5.30
C LEU A 70 13.28 -9.66 -4.37
N TYR A 71 13.79 -8.56 -4.95
CA TYR A 71 14.40 -7.49 -4.15
C TYR A 71 13.44 -6.89 -3.12
N CYS A 72 12.19 -6.66 -3.55
CA CYS A 72 11.12 -6.14 -2.71
C CYS A 72 10.80 -7.06 -1.52
N GLU A 73 10.96 -8.37 -1.63
CA GLU A 73 10.79 -9.29 -0.50
C GLU A 73 11.79 -9.01 0.62
N ALA A 74 13.05 -8.74 0.29
CA ALA A 74 14.06 -8.41 1.30
C ALA A 74 13.79 -7.06 1.98
N VAL A 75 13.28 -6.08 1.23
CA VAL A 75 12.82 -4.79 1.79
C VAL A 75 11.67 -5.00 2.77
N ILE A 76 10.68 -5.82 2.38
CA ILE A 76 9.50 -6.14 3.19
C ILE A 76 9.92 -6.91 4.45
N ASN A 77 10.67 -7.99 4.30
CA ASN A 77 11.11 -8.84 5.41
C ASN A 77 12.05 -8.07 6.35
N GLY A 78 12.94 -7.25 5.79
CA GLY A 78 13.90 -6.46 6.56
C GLY A 78 13.33 -5.18 7.16
N ARG A 79 12.14 -4.73 6.72
CA ARG A 79 11.53 -3.44 7.12
C ARG A 79 12.49 -2.25 6.99
N LYS A 80 13.36 -2.28 5.98
CA LYS A 80 14.42 -1.29 5.77
C LYS A 80 14.76 -1.14 4.30
N GLU A 81 15.45 -0.05 3.98
CA GLU A 81 15.93 0.18 2.62
C GLU A 81 16.92 -0.91 2.17
N LEU A 82 16.87 -1.24 0.88
CA LEU A 82 17.81 -2.13 0.21
C LEU A 82 18.41 -1.39 -0.98
N ILE A 83 19.74 -1.44 -1.09
CA ILE A 83 20.49 -0.93 -2.24
C ILE A 83 21.32 -2.08 -2.80
N VAL A 84 21.16 -2.35 -4.09
CA VAL A 84 21.94 -3.28 -4.88
C VAL A 84 22.45 -2.49 -6.09
N ASN A 85 23.75 -2.21 -6.14
CA ASN A 85 24.31 -1.41 -7.23
C ASN A 85 24.49 -2.23 -8.51
N ASN A 86 24.79 -3.53 -8.38
CA ASN A 86 24.92 -4.47 -9.48
C ASN A 86 24.74 -5.91 -8.98
N ALA A 87 23.61 -6.52 -9.32
CA ALA A 87 23.27 -7.87 -8.91
C ALA A 87 24.16 -8.92 -9.56
N LEU A 88 24.72 -8.66 -10.75
CA LEU A 88 25.63 -9.58 -11.43
C LEU A 88 26.95 -9.77 -10.67
N GLU A 89 27.32 -8.81 -9.83
CA GLU A 89 28.54 -8.82 -9.02
C GLU A 89 28.28 -9.09 -7.53
N ASP A 90 27.01 -9.11 -7.10
CA ASP A 90 26.63 -9.35 -5.71
C ASP A 90 26.21 -10.82 -5.52
N PRO A 91 26.96 -11.63 -4.74
CA PRO A 91 26.64 -13.04 -4.50
C PRO A 91 25.26 -13.29 -3.89
N ASN A 92 24.67 -12.29 -3.21
CA ASN A 92 23.34 -12.40 -2.63
C ASN A 92 22.23 -12.20 -3.67
N TRP A 93 22.53 -11.52 -4.78
CA TRP A 93 21.55 -11.08 -5.77
C TRP A 93 21.78 -11.62 -7.18
N CYS A 94 22.89 -12.30 -7.43
CA CYS A 94 23.25 -12.83 -8.76
C CYS A 94 22.28 -13.87 -9.35
N ASN A 95 21.37 -14.40 -8.53
CA ASN A 95 20.30 -15.31 -8.95
C ASN A 95 18.90 -14.67 -8.89
N ASN A 96 18.81 -13.35 -8.70
CA ASN A 96 17.54 -12.65 -8.57
C ASN A 96 16.67 -12.80 -9.85
N PRO A 97 15.36 -13.07 -9.73
CA PRO A 97 14.48 -13.26 -10.88
C PRO A 97 14.46 -12.09 -11.86
N ASP A 98 14.54 -10.85 -11.36
CA ASP A 98 14.42 -9.62 -12.17
C ASP A 98 15.62 -9.42 -13.11
N ILE A 99 16.74 -10.15 -12.90
CA ILE A 99 17.87 -10.20 -13.84
C ILE A 99 17.40 -10.69 -15.22
N LYS A 100 16.42 -11.61 -15.27
CA LYS A 100 15.84 -12.09 -16.55
C LYS A 100 15.06 -11.00 -17.29
N LEU A 101 14.56 -10.01 -16.56
CA LEU A 101 13.93 -8.79 -17.11
C LEU A 101 14.98 -7.70 -17.42
N GLY A 102 16.26 -8.01 -17.22
CA GLY A 102 17.38 -7.09 -17.41
C GLY A 102 17.59 -6.12 -16.25
N MET A 103 16.89 -6.26 -15.12
CA MET A 103 17.02 -5.34 -13.98
C MET A 103 18.12 -5.83 -13.02
N ILE A 104 19.25 -5.14 -13.02
CA ILE A 104 20.46 -5.54 -12.28
C ILE A 104 20.83 -4.57 -11.17
N ALA A 105 20.31 -3.34 -11.17
CA ALA A 105 20.43 -2.44 -10.02
C ALA A 105 19.06 -2.21 -9.38
N TYR A 106 19.04 -2.07 -8.06
CA TYR A 106 17.83 -1.91 -7.28
C TYR A 106 18.07 -0.95 -6.12
N PHE A 107 17.14 -0.01 -5.93
CA PHE A 107 17.02 0.73 -4.68
C PHE A 107 15.56 0.83 -4.27
N GLY A 108 15.22 0.29 -3.10
CA GLY A 108 13.85 0.23 -2.62
C GLY A 108 13.70 0.49 -1.13
N MET A 109 12.53 0.98 -0.75
CA MET A 109 12.16 1.29 0.63
C MET A 109 10.76 0.77 0.96
N PRO A 110 10.52 0.33 2.21
CA PRO A 110 9.22 -0.16 2.62
C PRO A 110 8.20 0.98 2.71
N LEU A 111 6.94 0.70 2.43
CA LEU A 111 5.81 1.61 2.65
C LEU A 111 4.96 1.06 3.79
N HIS A 112 4.70 1.88 4.81
CA HIS A 112 3.97 1.44 6.00
C HIS A 112 2.58 2.04 6.10
N TRP A 113 1.65 1.22 6.59
CA TRP A 113 0.41 1.68 7.17
C TRP A 113 0.67 2.28 8.57
N PRO A 114 -0.21 3.16 9.07
CA PRO A 114 -0.04 3.79 10.39
C PRO A 114 -0.02 2.83 11.57
N ASN A 115 -0.59 1.63 11.41
CA ASN A 115 -0.55 0.58 12.42
C ASN A 115 0.76 -0.24 12.41
N GLY A 116 1.71 0.08 11.53
CA GLY A 116 2.98 -0.61 11.37
C GLY A 116 2.95 -1.79 10.40
N ASP A 117 1.80 -2.12 9.81
CA ASP A 117 1.75 -3.10 8.73
C ASP A 117 2.48 -2.57 7.48
N ILE A 118 3.00 -3.49 6.67
CA ILE A 118 3.64 -3.13 5.40
C ILE A 118 2.57 -3.08 4.32
N PHE A 119 2.43 -1.92 3.67
CA PHE A 119 1.65 -1.78 2.44
C PHE A 119 2.37 -2.43 1.26
N GLY A 120 3.70 -2.27 1.19
CA GLY A 120 4.54 -2.82 0.14
C GLY A 120 5.85 -2.04 0.04
N THR A 121 6.29 -1.69 -1.17
CA THR A 121 7.56 -0.98 -1.39
C THR A 121 7.43 0.11 -2.44
N ILE A 122 8.22 1.17 -2.32
CA ILE A 122 8.58 2.03 -3.45
C ILE A 122 10.01 1.70 -3.88
N CYS A 123 10.26 1.47 -5.16
CA CYS A 123 11.58 1.10 -5.65
C CYS A 123 11.90 1.67 -7.03
N MET A 124 13.19 1.73 -7.31
CA MET A 124 13.79 2.07 -8.59
C MET A 124 14.67 0.90 -9.05
N LEU A 125 14.57 0.55 -10.33
CA LEU A 125 15.34 -0.52 -10.95
C LEU A 125 15.96 -0.05 -12.26
N ASP A 126 17.19 -0.48 -12.49
CA ASP A 126 17.97 -0.13 -13.67
C ASP A 126 18.56 -1.38 -14.34
N ASN A 127 18.74 -1.32 -15.66
CA ASN A 127 19.41 -2.34 -16.44
C ASN A 127 20.92 -2.14 -16.55
N GLN A 128 21.43 -1.02 -16.04
CA GLN A 128 22.87 -0.78 -15.85
C GLN A 128 23.24 -0.83 -14.36
N PRO A 129 24.51 -1.10 -14.04
CA PRO A 129 25.02 -0.86 -12.69
C PRO A 129 24.78 0.59 -12.27
N GLN A 130 24.22 0.79 -11.08
CA GLN A 130 23.83 2.11 -10.62
C GLN A 130 24.41 2.43 -9.24
N GLN A 131 25.06 3.59 -9.13
CA GLN A 131 25.36 4.19 -7.83
C GLN A 131 24.31 5.25 -7.52
N PHE A 132 23.34 4.89 -6.69
CA PHE A 132 22.29 5.83 -6.26
C PHE A 132 22.92 6.94 -5.41
N ASP A 133 23.01 8.14 -5.99
CA ASP A 133 23.59 9.31 -5.33
C ASP A 133 22.69 9.84 -4.19
N ASN A 134 23.23 10.77 -3.40
CA ASN A 134 22.50 11.33 -2.27
C ASN A 134 21.23 12.09 -2.69
N PRO A 135 21.22 12.90 -3.77
CA PRO A 135 20.00 13.49 -4.30
C PRO A 135 18.91 12.46 -4.65
N THR A 136 19.25 11.40 -5.38
CA THR A 136 18.31 10.33 -5.78
C THR A 136 17.75 9.59 -4.57
N LYS A 137 18.61 9.29 -3.59
CA LYS A 137 18.19 8.68 -2.30
C LYS A 137 17.22 9.57 -1.54
N GLN A 138 17.51 10.87 -1.47
CA GLN A 138 16.63 11.83 -0.81
C GLN A 138 15.31 11.99 -1.55
N LEU A 139 15.34 12.01 -2.88
CA LEU A 139 14.14 12.10 -3.72
C LEU A 139 13.17 10.95 -3.40
N LEU A 140 13.65 9.71 -3.47
CA LEU A 140 12.83 8.54 -3.19
C LEU A 140 12.30 8.57 -1.74
N ARG A 141 13.14 8.97 -0.77
CA ARG A 141 12.74 9.05 0.64
C ARG A 141 11.66 10.11 0.89
N ARG A 142 11.69 11.23 0.18
CA ARG A 142 10.64 12.24 0.26
C ARG A 142 9.32 11.72 -0.30
N PHE A 143 9.35 11.00 -1.41
CA PHE A 143 8.14 10.41 -1.98
C PHE A 143 7.59 9.25 -1.15
N GLN A 144 8.45 8.43 -0.55
CA GLN A 144 8.03 7.44 0.45
C GLN A 144 7.20 8.11 1.57
N ALA A 145 7.69 9.21 2.14
CA ALA A 145 6.97 9.94 3.20
C ALA A 145 5.63 10.53 2.73
N ILE A 146 5.54 10.99 1.47
CA ILE A 146 4.28 11.47 0.88
C ILE A 146 3.28 10.33 0.75
N ILE A 147 3.71 9.18 0.20
CA ILE A 147 2.87 8.00 0.04
C ILE A 147 2.39 7.50 1.41
N GLU A 148 3.27 7.43 2.42
CA GLU A 148 2.87 7.04 3.79
C GLU A 148 1.91 8.05 4.43
N THR A 149 2.02 9.33 4.10
CA THR A 149 1.05 10.35 4.53
C THR A 149 -0.32 10.10 3.91
N ASP A 150 -0.39 9.72 2.64
CA ASP A 150 -1.65 9.36 1.98
C ASP A 150 -2.22 8.04 2.51
N LEU A 151 -1.38 7.03 2.74
CA LEU A 151 -1.77 5.79 3.42
C LEU A 151 -2.38 6.07 4.79
N ASN A 152 -1.84 7.03 5.54
CA ASN A 152 -2.44 7.45 6.81
C ASN A 152 -3.83 8.06 6.61
N LYS A 153 -4.02 8.95 5.63
CA LYS A 153 -5.35 9.52 5.34
C LYS A 153 -6.36 8.43 5.00
N VAL A 154 -5.99 7.50 4.10
CA VAL A 154 -6.85 6.38 3.70
C VAL A 154 -7.18 5.48 4.90
N TYR A 155 -6.20 5.19 5.75
CA TYR A 155 -6.40 4.39 6.95
C TYR A 155 -7.38 5.05 7.93
N GLN A 156 -7.24 6.37 8.18
CA GLN A 156 -8.17 7.09 9.05
C GLN A 156 -9.59 7.12 8.47
N GLN A 157 -9.73 7.28 7.15
CA GLN A 157 -11.04 7.23 6.49
C GLN A 157 -11.69 5.85 6.63
N ALA A 158 -10.94 4.77 6.41
CA ALA A 158 -11.43 3.41 6.60
C ALA A 158 -11.84 3.15 8.07
N LYS A 159 -11.06 3.68 9.02
CA LYS A 159 -11.36 3.59 10.46
C LYS A 159 -12.66 4.31 10.80
N LEU A 160 -12.81 5.55 10.37
CA LEU A 160 -14.02 6.34 10.59
C LEU A 160 -15.25 5.69 9.96
N ALA A 161 -15.12 5.16 8.73
CA ALA A 161 -16.21 4.46 8.07
C ALA A 161 -16.66 3.22 8.85
N ASN A 162 -15.71 2.40 9.32
CA ASN A 162 -16.00 1.22 10.13
C ASN A 162 -16.65 1.59 11.49
N GLU A 163 -16.14 2.61 12.17
CA GLU A 163 -16.71 3.10 13.43
C GLU A 163 -18.14 3.65 13.24
N ASN A 164 -18.38 4.43 12.19
CA ASN A 164 -19.71 4.94 11.85
C ASN A 164 -20.68 3.81 11.52
N GLN A 165 -20.24 2.76 10.84
CA GLN A 165 -21.06 1.58 10.55
C GLN A 165 -21.44 0.84 11.83
N ILE A 166 -20.48 0.59 12.72
CA ILE A 166 -20.73 -0.06 14.02
C ILE A 166 -21.70 0.76 14.87
N LEU A 167 -21.51 2.09 14.94
CA LEU A 167 -22.41 2.98 15.68
C LEU A 167 -23.83 2.95 15.11
N SER A 168 -23.96 3.01 13.78
CA SER A 168 -25.26 2.95 13.10
C SER A 168 -25.99 1.63 13.37
N GLN A 169 -25.27 0.51 13.40
CA GLN A 169 -25.83 -0.80 13.74
C GLN A 169 -26.35 -0.85 15.18
N LYS A 170 -25.55 -0.36 16.14
CA LYS A 170 -25.95 -0.28 17.56
C LYS A 170 -27.19 0.59 17.75
N LEU A 171 -27.24 1.75 17.09
CA LEU A 171 -28.39 2.65 17.14
C LEU A 171 -29.65 1.97 16.59
N ALA A 172 -29.54 1.26 15.47
CA ALA A 172 -30.65 0.52 14.86
C ALA A 172 -31.13 -0.65 15.73
N GLU A 173 -30.27 -1.26 16.52
CA GLU A 173 -30.62 -2.30 17.49
C GLU A 173 -31.36 -1.72 18.69
N GLN A 174 -30.82 -0.67 19.31
CA GLN A 174 -31.46 0.03 20.44
C GLN A 174 -32.83 0.60 20.06
N THR A 175 -32.96 1.16 18.85
CA THR A 175 -34.25 1.66 18.36
C THR A 175 -35.29 0.54 18.28
N ARG A 176 -34.91 -0.64 17.75
CA ARG A 176 -35.78 -1.82 17.69
C ARG A 176 -36.16 -2.35 19.07
N GLU A 177 -35.25 -2.34 20.04
CA GLU A 177 -35.56 -2.75 21.42
C GLU A 177 -36.54 -1.79 22.10
N LEU A 178 -36.33 -0.48 21.95
CA LEU A 178 -37.24 0.54 22.49
C LEU A 178 -38.64 0.42 21.89
N GLU A 179 -38.75 0.14 20.58
CA GLU A 179 -40.05 -0.10 19.93
C GLU A 179 -40.75 -1.36 20.46
N LYS A 180 -40.01 -2.45 20.72
CA LYS A 180 -40.55 -3.66 21.35
C LYS A 180 -41.04 -3.38 22.78
N LEU A 181 -40.28 -2.63 23.58
CA LEU A 181 -40.69 -2.24 24.93
C LEU A 181 -41.94 -1.35 24.92
N ARG A 182 -42.00 -0.40 23.98
CA ARG A 182 -43.16 0.50 23.84
C ARG A 182 -44.42 -0.27 23.40
N SER A 183 -44.29 -1.22 22.48
CA SER A 183 -45.41 -2.03 22.00
C SER A 183 -45.90 -3.06 23.03
N ASN A 184 -45.03 -3.55 23.91
CA ASN A 184 -45.38 -4.46 25.00
C ASN A 184 -45.75 -3.75 26.33
N SER A 185 -45.87 -2.41 26.34
CA SER A 185 -46.17 -1.65 27.57
C SER A 185 -47.69 -1.66 27.87
N PRO A 186 -48.14 -2.21 29.01
CA PRO A 186 -49.57 -2.31 29.36
C PRO A 186 -50.27 -0.97 29.62
N TRP A 187 -49.50 0.11 29.82
CA TRP A 187 -50.01 1.42 30.22
C TRP A 187 -50.68 2.23 29.10
N LEU A 188 -50.57 1.80 27.85
CA LEU A 188 -51.17 2.48 26.68
C LEU A 188 -52.53 1.90 26.25
N SER A 189 -53.00 0.82 26.88
CA SER A 189 -54.29 0.19 26.57
C SER A 189 -55.48 0.73 27.38
N GLN A 190 -55.25 1.65 28.31
CA GLN A 190 -56.32 2.30 29.08
C GLN A 190 -56.35 3.79 28.79
N LYS A 191 -57.11 4.20 27.77
CA LYS A 191 -57.61 5.58 27.70
C LYS A 191 -58.65 5.75 28.81
N PRO A 192 -58.60 6.81 29.64
CA PRO A 192 -59.70 7.12 30.54
C PRO A 192 -60.93 7.45 29.71
N SER A 193 -62.04 6.74 29.95
CA SER A 193 -63.36 7.13 29.48
C SER A 193 -63.83 8.33 30.29
N ALA A 194 -63.89 9.50 29.68
CA ALA A 194 -64.67 10.65 30.14
C ALA A 194 -65.06 11.50 28.93
#